data_AF-A0A2T0VX38-F1
#
_entry.id   AF-A0A2T0VX38-F1
#
_cell.length_a   1.000
_cell.length_b   1.000
_cell.length_c   1.000
_cell.angle_alpha   90.00
_cell.angle_beta   90.00
_cell.angle_gamma   90.00
#
_symmetry.space_group_name_H-M   'P 1'
#
loop_
_entity.id
_entity.type
_entity.pdbx_description
1 polymer ?
#
loop_
_entity_poly.entity_id
_entity_poly.type
_entity_poly.pdbx_seq_one_letter_code
_entity_poly.pdbx_strand_id
1 'polypeptide(L)'
;MVKDFQLRNDTKLLFRNDPSEDLQKMINGKKVMFVFGGGSVKKNRSFEDVKKTVLASGGVFHAFGSASREFSVIEEGIRFAQNNQIELIIGAGGASIMDAAKLIAFGVYHEAGLWDYLKNDKNP
;
A
#
# COMPACT_ATOMS: atom_id res chain seq x y z
N MET A 1 -13.07 -10.43 -35.86
CA MET A 1 -11.61 -10.66 -35.84
C MET A 1 -11.07 -10.15 -34.52
N VAL A 2 -10.27 -10.95 -33.82
CA VAL A 2 -9.52 -10.51 -32.63
C VAL A 2 -8.30 -9.72 -33.11
N LYS A 3 -8.02 -8.56 -32.49
CA LYS A 3 -6.85 -7.73 -32.78
C LYS A 3 -5.62 -8.25 -32.02
N ASP A 4 -4.43 -8.01 -32.56
CA ASP A 4 -3.18 -8.33 -31.87
C ASP A 4 -3.07 -7.57 -30.55
N PHE A 5 -2.57 -8.23 -29.50
CA PHE A 5 -2.39 -7.65 -28.18
C PHE A 5 -1.19 -8.26 -27.44
N GLN A 6 -0.64 -7.49 -26.49
CA GLN A 6 0.33 -7.95 -25.50
C GLN A 6 -0.24 -7.73 -24.10
N LEU A 7 -0.14 -8.76 -23.24
CA LEU A 7 -0.57 -8.70 -21.85
C LEU A 7 0.63 -8.98 -20.94
N ARG A 8 0.89 -8.10 -19.98
CA ARG A 8 1.86 -8.30 -18.89
C ARG A 8 1.22 -7.94 -17.56
N ASN A 9 1.43 -8.78 -16.56
CA ASN A 9 0.99 -8.53 -15.19
C ASN A 9 2.08 -8.97 -14.21
N ASP A 10 2.72 -8.01 -13.56
CA ASP A 10 3.80 -8.25 -12.60
C ASP A 10 3.28 -8.54 -11.19
N THR A 11 1.96 -8.48 -10.98
CA THR A 11 1.33 -8.73 -9.67
C THR A 11 1.33 -10.21 -9.36
N LYS A 12 2.00 -10.61 -8.28
CA LYS A 12 1.82 -11.93 -7.67
C LYS A 12 0.47 -11.99 -6.97
N LEU A 13 -0.50 -12.68 -7.56
CA LEU A 13 -1.82 -12.89 -6.98
C LEU A 13 -1.82 -14.09 -6.02
N LEU A 14 -2.23 -13.86 -4.78
CA LEU A 14 -2.37 -14.88 -3.75
C LEU A 14 -3.83 -14.96 -3.31
N PHE A 15 -4.51 -16.05 -3.65
CA PHE A 15 -5.86 -16.34 -3.16
C PHE A 15 -5.76 -17.36 -2.03
N ARG A 16 -6.01 -16.92 -0.78
CA ARG A 16 -5.73 -17.69 0.43
C ARG A 16 -6.84 -17.49 1.47
N ASN A 17 -7.11 -18.55 2.23
CA ASN A 17 -7.89 -18.44 3.46
C ASN A 17 -7.04 -17.86 4.61
N ASP A 18 -5.76 -18.22 4.66
CA ASP A 18 -4.77 -17.65 5.59
C ASP A 18 -3.49 -17.27 4.81
N PRO A 19 -3.18 -15.97 4.68
CA PRO A 19 -1.99 -15.50 3.97
C PRO A 19 -0.78 -15.23 4.89
N SER A 20 -0.83 -15.62 6.17
CA SER A 20 0.14 -15.17 7.18
C SER A 20 1.59 -15.54 6.83
N GLU A 21 1.86 -16.78 6.39
CA GLU A 21 3.22 -17.19 5.99
C GLU A 21 3.75 -16.41 4.78
N ASP A 22 2.89 -16.16 3.79
CA ASP A 22 3.23 -15.36 2.62
C ASP A 22 3.58 -13.92 3.03
N LEU A 23 2.78 -13.32 3.92
CA LEU A 23 3.01 -11.99 4.47
C LEU A 23 4.31 -11.93 5.28
N GLN A 24 4.60 -12.91 6.14
CA GLN A 24 5.86 -12.93 6.92
C GLN A 24 7.09 -12.87 6.01
N LYS A 25 7.09 -13.64 4.91
CA LYS A 25 8.18 -13.63 3.92
C LYS A 25 8.30 -12.30 3.20
N MET A 26 7.19 -11.64 2.87
CA MET A 26 7.21 -10.32 2.24
C MET A 26 7.68 -9.22 3.20
N ILE A 27 7.24 -9.28 4.46
CA ILE A 27 7.61 -8.31 5.49
C ILE A 27 9.09 -8.46 5.84
N ASN A 28 9.53 -9.64 6.28
CA ASN A 28 10.94 -9.97 6.54
C ASN A 28 11.70 -8.86 7.29
N GLY A 29 11.22 -8.47 8.47
CA GLY A 29 11.85 -7.44 9.31
C GLY A 29 11.65 -5.98 8.88
N LYS A 30 10.93 -5.71 7.79
CA LYS A 30 10.74 -4.34 7.27
C LYS A 30 9.89 -3.45 8.17
N LYS A 31 10.09 -2.14 8.06
CA LYS A 31 9.16 -1.10 8.53
C LYS A 31 7.96 -1.02 7.59
N VAL A 32 6.79 -1.39 8.09
CA VAL A 32 5.55 -1.53 7.33
C VAL A 32 4.58 -0.39 7.65
N MET A 33 4.05 0.23 6.61
CA MET A 33 2.88 1.12 6.72
C MET A 33 1.63 0.38 6.25
N PHE A 34 0.67 0.23 7.16
CA PHE A 34 -0.63 -0.33 6.86
C PHE A 34 -1.63 0.80 6.54
N VAL A 35 -1.96 0.93 5.25
CA VAL A 35 -2.86 1.97 4.72
C VAL A 35 -4.27 1.41 4.62
N PHE A 36 -5.20 1.99 5.36
CA PHE A 36 -6.60 1.56 5.36
C PHE A 36 -7.55 2.76 5.43
N GLY A 37 -8.77 2.55 4.96
CA GLY A 37 -9.83 3.55 5.05
C GLY A 37 -10.44 3.62 6.45
N GLY A 38 -11.74 3.39 6.54
CA GLY A 38 -12.48 3.43 7.80
C GLY A 38 -12.34 2.15 8.65
N GLY A 39 -13.48 1.52 8.96
CA GLY A 39 -13.56 0.48 9.99
C GLY A 39 -13.56 -0.97 9.49
N SER A 40 -13.70 -1.24 8.20
CA SER A 40 -13.89 -2.62 7.69
C SER A 40 -12.76 -3.56 8.10
N VAL A 41 -11.52 -3.07 8.05
CA VAL A 41 -10.31 -3.83 8.45
C VAL A 41 -10.29 -4.18 9.94
N LYS A 42 -10.99 -3.41 10.78
CA LYS A 42 -11.15 -3.71 12.21
C LYS A 42 -12.27 -4.73 12.42
N LYS A 43 -13.37 -4.61 11.67
CA LYS A 43 -14.52 -5.53 11.75
C LYS A 43 -14.18 -6.95 11.30
N ASN A 44 -13.38 -7.09 10.25
CA ASN A 44 -12.98 -8.40 9.71
C ASN A 44 -11.65 -8.93 10.28
N ARG A 45 -11.12 -8.28 11.33
CA ARG A 45 -9.86 -8.63 12.03
C ARG A 45 -8.57 -8.47 11.22
N SER A 46 -8.63 -8.08 9.94
CA SER A 46 -7.43 -7.91 9.10
C SER A 46 -6.41 -6.95 9.70
N PHE A 47 -6.84 -5.90 10.41
CA PHE A 47 -5.93 -4.99 11.10
C PHE A 47 -5.05 -5.71 12.12
N GLU A 48 -5.67 -6.53 12.98
CA GLU A 48 -4.95 -7.27 14.02
C GLU A 48 -4.09 -8.38 13.42
N ASP A 49 -4.59 -9.07 12.40
CA ASP A 49 -3.86 -10.16 11.75
C ASP A 49 -2.60 -9.64 11.03
N VAL A 50 -2.70 -8.52 10.32
CA VAL A 50 -1.54 -7.88 9.67
C VAL A 50 -0.57 -7.35 10.72
N LYS A 51 -1.05 -6.63 11.74
CA LYS A 51 -0.20 -6.11 12.82
C LYS A 51 0.57 -7.24 13.51
N LYS A 52 -0.12 -8.32 13.89
CA LYS A 52 0.49 -9.49 14.51
C LYS A 52 1.56 -10.10 13.60
N THR A 53 1.26 -10.23 12.31
CA THR A 53 2.18 -10.81 11.33
C THR A 53 3.44 -9.95 11.15
N VAL A 54 3.30 -8.62 11.13
CA VAL A 54 4.44 -7.70 11.08
C VAL A 54 5.34 -7.85 12.30
N LEU A 55 4.76 -7.84 13.50
CA LEU A 55 5.54 -7.98 14.74
C LEU A 55 6.20 -9.36 14.85
N ALA A 56 5.50 -10.42 14.48
CA ALA A 56 6.02 -11.80 14.51
C ALA A 56 7.16 -12.01 13.49
N SER A 57 7.23 -11.21 12.42
CA SER A 57 8.31 -11.25 11.44
C SER A 57 9.45 -10.27 11.75
N GLY A 58 9.49 -9.71 12.96
CA GLY A 58 10.52 -8.77 13.41
C GLY A 58 10.41 -7.37 12.77
N GLY A 59 9.31 -7.08 12.09
CA GLY A 59 9.07 -5.78 11.46
C GLY A 59 8.50 -4.74 12.42
N VAL A 60 8.46 -3.49 11.96
CA VAL A 60 7.85 -2.36 12.69
C VAL A 60 6.53 -2.00 12.04
N PHE A 61 5.45 -1.94 12.83
CA PHE A 61 4.12 -1.66 12.31
C PHE A 61 3.71 -0.20 12.51
N HIS A 62 3.41 0.49 11.41
CA HIS A 62 2.84 1.83 11.40
C HIS A 62 1.43 1.79 10.78
N ALA A 63 0.45 2.38 11.46
CA ALA A 63 -0.92 2.46 10.98
C ALA A 63 -1.21 3.82 10.35
N PHE A 64 -1.75 3.82 9.14
CA PHE A 64 -2.26 5.01 8.45
C PHE A 64 -3.72 4.79 8.07
N GLY A 65 -4.61 5.22 8.96
CA GLY A 65 -6.05 5.08 8.81
C GLY A 65 -6.70 6.27 8.10
N SER A 66 -8.00 6.17 7.83
CA SER A 66 -8.78 7.21 7.14
C SER A 66 -8.20 7.60 5.78
N ALA A 67 -7.44 6.70 5.15
CA ALA A 67 -6.83 6.95 3.86
C ALA A 67 -7.91 7.21 2.80
N SER A 68 -7.61 8.12 1.88
CA SER A 68 -8.48 8.48 0.76
C SER A 68 -7.63 8.92 -0.43
N ARG A 69 -8.28 9.20 -1.57
CA ARG A 69 -7.60 9.76 -2.76
C ARG A 69 -7.50 11.28 -2.72
N GLU A 70 -7.92 11.92 -1.62
CA GLU A 70 -7.76 13.36 -1.44
C GLU A 70 -6.27 13.72 -1.41
N PHE A 71 -5.90 14.73 -2.18
CA PHE A 71 -4.53 15.18 -2.37
C PHE A 71 -3.77 15.37 -1.05
N SER A 72 -4.38 16.10 -0.12
CA SER A 72 -3.81 16.39 1.20
C SER A 72 -3.53 15.13 2.01
N VAL A 73 -4.39 14.11 1.90
CA VAL A 73 -4.24 12.82 2.60
C VAL A 73 -3.11 12.00 1.98
N ILE A 74 -2.94 12.07 0.65
CA ILE A 74 -1.81 11.43 -0.03
C ILE A 74 -0.49 12.08 0.38
N GLU A 75 -0.41 13.40 0.39
CA GLU A 75 0.79 14.14 0.85
C GLU A 75 1.13 13.85 2.31
N GLU A 76 0.13 13.81 3.19
CA GLU A 76 0.31 13.39 4.57
C GLU A 76 0.88 11.98 4.66
N GLY A 77 0.32 11.05 3.88
CA GLY A 77 0.79 9.67 3.80
C GLY A 77 2.24 9.56 3.29
N ILE A 78 2.62 10.36 2.31
CA ILE A 78 4.00 10.42 1.78
C ILE A 78 4.97 10.87 2.86
N ARG A 79 4.67 11.99 3.52
CA ARG A 79 5.50 12.53 4.61
C ARG A 79 5.58 11.56 5.78
N PHE A 80 4.46 10.93 6.12
CA PHE A 80 4.41 9.88 7.12
C PHE A 80 5.35 8.72 6.76
N ALA A 81 5.30 8.25 5.50
CA ALA A 81 6.14 7.17 5.03
C ALA A 81 7.64 7.53 5.04
N GLN A 82 8.00 8.74 4.59
CA GLN A 82 9.37 9.25 4.61
C GLN A 82 9.91 9.38 6.04
N ASN A 83 9.16 10.04 6.93
CA ASN A 83 9.56 10.29 8.32
C ASN A 83 9.77 9.00 9.11
N ASN A 84 8.97 7.96 8.83
CA ASN A 84 9.10 6.66 9.47
C ASN A 84 10.04 5.70 8.73
N GLN A 85 10.62 6.12 7.59
CA GLN A 85 11.48 5.30 6.74
C GLN A 85 10.80 3.98 6.33
N ILE A 86 9.56 4.06 5.85
CA ILE A 86 8.76 2.90 5.47
C ILE A 86 9.39 2.18 4.27
N GLU A 87 9.49 0.86 4.37
CA GLU A 87 10.08 -0.02 3.35
C GLU A 87 9.03 -0.86 2.62
N LEU A 88 7.83 -1.02 3.22
CA LEU A 88 6.73 -1.77 2.63
C LEU A 88 5.39 -1.12 2.98
N ILE A 89 4.56 -0.89 1.96
CA ILE A 89 3.18 -0.42 2.13
C ILE A 89 2.22 -1.57 1.88
N ILE A 90 1.31 -1.81 2.83
CA ILE A 90 0.21 -2.76 2.71
C ILE A 90 -1.09 -1.96 2.68
N GLY A 91 -1.72 -1.87 1.50
CA GLY A 91 -3.04 -1.26 1.33
C GLY A 91 -4.16 -2.26 1.56
N ALA A 92 -5.08 -1.96 2.48
CA ALA A 92 -6.22 -2.82 2.80
C ALA A 92 -7.56 -2.06 2.70
N GLY A 93 -8.34 -2.42 1.69
CA GLY A 93 -9.65 -1.84 1.43
C GLY A 93 -10.07 -2.07 -0.03
N GLY A 94 -11.07 -1.31 -0.47
CA GLY A 94 -11.48 -1.29 -1.88
C GLY A 94 -10.51 -0.48 -2.76
N ALA A 95 -10.90 -0.30 -4.04
CA ALA A 95 -10.10 0.39 -5.05
C ALA A 95 -9.55 1.74 -4.59
N SER A 96 -10.37 2.58 -3.94
CA SER A 96 -9.95 3.90 -3.48
C SER A 96 -8.78 3.85 -2.48
N ILE A 97 -8.72 2.83 -1.62
CA ILE A 97 -7.65 2.69 -0.63
C ILE A 97 -6.39 2.12 -1.27
N MET A 98 -6.54 1.15 -2.17
CA MET A 98 -5.42 0.59 -2.92
C MET A 98 -4.76 1.65 -3.80
N ASP A 99 -5.53 2.53 -4.42
CA ASP A 99 -4.98 3.63 -5.22
C ASP A 99 -4.27 4.65 -4.34
N ALA A 100 -4.82 5.00 -3.17
CA ALA A 100 -4.11 5.84 -2.21
C ALA A 100 -2.77 5.23 -1.78
N ALA A 101 -2.74 3.94 -1.48
CA ALA A 101 -1.51 3.24 -1.13
C ALA A 101 -0.46 3.27 -2.26
N LYS A 102 -0.87 3.11 -3.52
CA LYS A 102 0.04 3.23 -4.69
C LYS A 102 0.58 4.65 -4.84
N LEU A 103 -0.27 5.67 -4.69
CA LEU A 103 0.12 7.07 -4.80
C LEU A 103 1.11 7.46 -3.69
N ILE A 104 0.88 6.98 -2.46
CA ILE A 104 1.82 7.18 -1.36
C ILE A 104 3.15 6.48 -1.68
N ALA A 105 3.13 5.21 -2.09
CA ALA A 105 4.34 4.45 -2.42
C ALA A 105 5.17 5.11 -3.53
N PHE A 106 4.50 5.59 -4.59
CA PHE A 106 5.14 6.28 -5.70
C PHE A 106 5.65 7.67 -5.29
N GLY A 107 4.84 8.41 -4.52
CA GLY A 107 5.13 9.75 -4.05
C GLY A 107 6.27 9.84 -3.04
N VAL A 108 6.58 8.78 -2.28
CA VAL A 108 7.77 8.72 -1.42
C VAL A 108 9.06 9.07 -2.18
N TYR A 109 9.14 8.67 -3.45
CA TYR A 109 10.31 8.92 -4.32
C TYR A 109 10.11 10.09 -5.29
N HIS A 110 8.90 10.64 -5.41
CA HIS A 110 8.53 11.58 -6.47
C HIS A 110 7.63 12.73 -5.99
N GLU A 111 7.62 13.08 -4.69
CA GLU A 111 6.66 14.01 -4.08
C GLU A 111 6.48 15.30 -4.90
N ALA A 112 7.57 15.98 -5.25
CA ALA A 112 7.55 17.23 -6.01
C ALA A 112 6.99 17.11 -7.44
N GLY A 113 7.02 15.91 -8.03
CA GLY A 113 6.56 15.66 -9.40
C GLY A 113 5.31 14.79 -9.51
N LEU A 114 4.77 14.31 -8.37
CA LEU A 114 3.68 13.32 -8.32
C LEU A 114 2.49 13.75 -9.19
N TRP A 115 2.12 15.02 -9.13
CA TRP A 115 0.95 15.55 -9.81
C TRP A 115 1.16 15.71 -11.31
N ASP A 116 2.38 15.97 -11.74
CA ASP A 116 2.73 16.00 -13.16
C ASP A 116 2.59 14.61 -13.78
N TYR A 117 2.97 13.55 -13.04
CA TYR A 117 2.73 12.17 -13.49
C TYR A 117 1.24 11.85 -13.62
N LEU A 118 0.40 12.34 -12.70
CA LEU A 118 -1.04 12.05 -12.72
C LEU A 118 -1.79 12.82 -13.80
N LYS A 119 -1.30 13.98 -14.20
CA LYS A 119 -1.84 14.75 -15.33
C LYS A 119 -1.36 14.26 -16.70
N ASN A 120 -0.45 13.29 -16.72
CA ASN A 120 0.32 12.87 -17.90
C ASN A 120 1.21 13.98 -18.49
N ASP A 121 1.60 14.95 -17.66
CA ASP A 121 2.61 15.96 -18.02
C ASP A 121 4.03 15.36 -17.96
N LYS A 122 4.19 14.22 -17.27
CA LYS A 122 5.40 13.40 -17.21
C LYS A 122 5.06 11.91 -17.29
N ASN A 123 5.92 11.12 -17.95
CA ASN A 123 5.86 9.66 -17.92
C ASN A 123 6.88 9.11 -16.91
N PRO A 124 6.53 8.05 -16.15
CA PRO A 124 7.45 7.38 -15.22
C PRO A 124 8.74 6.88 -15.89
#